data_AF-A0A832S7D4-F1
#
_entry.id   AF-A0A832S7D4-F1
#
_cell.length_a   1.000
_cell.length_b   1.000
_cell.length_c   1.000
_cell.angle_alpha   90.00
_cell.angle_beta   90.00
_cell.angle_gamma   90.00
#
_symmetry.space_group_name_H-M   'P 1'
#
loop_
_entity.id
_entity.type
_entity.pdbx_description
1 polymer ?
#
loop_
_entity_poly.entity_id
_entity_poly.type
_entity_poly.pdbx_seq_one_letter_code
_entity_poly.pdbx_strand_id
1 'polypeptide(L)' 'MAYIKKICPVCGKEFFVLKSAEEKAIYCTLACLATAQEKFERRGRTFPSFS' A
#
# COMPACT_ATOMS: atom_id res chain seq x y z
N MET A 1 -4.10 -20.81 9.24
CA MET A 1 -3.61 -19.68 8.43
C MET A 1 -2.15 -19.42 8.74
N ALA A 2 -1.30 -19.18 7.73
CA ALA A 2 0.06 -18.71 7.91
C ALA A 2 0.11 -17.19 7.74
N TYR A 3 0.79 -16.51 8.66
CA TYR A 3 1.03 -15.06 8.61
C TYR A 3 2.52 -14.84 8.43
N ILE A 4 2.88 -13.88 7.58
CA ILE A 4 4.25 -13.45 7.38
C ILE A 4 4.42 -12.02 7.87
N LYS A 5 5.60 -11.72 8.41
CA LYS A 5 5.96 -10.38 8.84
C LYS A 5 6.59 -9.64 7.66
N LYS A 6 6.10 -8.44 7.37
CA LYS A 6 6.68 -7.54 6.36
C LYS A 6 6.88 -6.15 6.97
N ILE A 7 7.79 -5.40 6.37
CA ILE A 7 8.06 -4.00 6.73
C ILE A 7 7.49 -3.16 5.59
N CYS A 8 6.65 -2.20 5.93
CA CYS A 8 6.08 -1.34 4.89
C CYS A 8 7.12 -0.36 4.38
N PRO A 9 7.36 -0.29 3.05
CA PRO A 9 8.35 0.60 2.46
C PRO A 9 7.97 2.10 2.52
N VAL A 10 6.73 2.41 2.90
CA VAL A 10 6.23 3.80 3.01
C VAL A 10 6.33 4.30 4.45
N CYS A 11 5.83 3.51 5.40
CA CYS A 11 5.73 3.92 6.81
C CYS A 11 6.89 3.38 7.67
N GLY A 12 7.65 2.39 7.19
CA GLY A 12 8.70 1.71 7.96
C GLY A 12 8.19 0.81 9.09
N LYS A 13 6.87 0.67 9.26
CA LYS A 13 6.28 -0.16 10.32
C LYS A 13 6.25 -1.63 9.93
N GLU A 14 6.47 -2.48 10.92
CA GLU A 14 6.25 -3.91 10.85
C GLU A 14 4.75 -4.21 10.84
N PHE A 15 4.31 -5.08 9.94
CA PHE A 15 2.93 -5.54 9.86
C PHE A 15 2.87 -7.01 9.47
N PHE A 16 1.77 -7.66 9.83
CA PHE A 16 1.53 -9.07 9.54
C PHE A 16 0.56 -9.17 8.38
N VAL A 17 0.92 -9.98 7.37
CA VAL A 17 0.05 -10.28 6.25
C VAL A 17 -0.20 -11.77 6.15
N LEU A 18 -1.39 -12.14 5.70
CA LEU A 18 -1.69 -13.52 5.38
C LEU A 18 -0.79 -13.98 4.23
N LYS A 19 -0.29 -15.22 4.31
CA LYS A 19 0.53 -15.81 3.25
C LYS A 19 -0.17 -15.75 1.89
N SER A 20 -1.47 -16.03 1.82
CA SER A 20 -2.26 -15.89 0.58
C SER A 20 -2.41 -14.45 0.07
N ALA A 21 -2.23 -13.46 0.94
CA ALA A 21 -2.28 -12.05 0.57
C ALA A 21 -0.88 -11.46 0.36
N GLU A 22 0.20 -12.23 0.52
CA GLU A 22 1.56 -11.68 0.52
C GLU A 22 1.97 -11.02 -0.80
N GLU A 23 1.43 -11.52 -1.91
CA GLU A 23 1.65 -11.00 -3.25
C GLU A 23 0.95 -9.64 -3.46
N LYS A 24 -0.19 -9.43 -2.79
CA LYS A 24 -0.97 -8.18 -2.90
C LYS A 24 -0.69 -7.18 -1.78
N ALA A 25 -0.35 -7.65 -0.58
CA ALA A 25 -0.23 -6.85 0.62
C ALA A 25 1.22 -6.39 0.84
N ILE A 26 1.58 -5.30 0.16
CA ILE A 26 2.91 -4.67 0.23
C ILE A 26 2.98 -3.59 1.32
N TYR A 27 1.85 -2.98 1.66
CA TYR A 27 1.78 -1.81 2.55
C TYR A 27 1.05 -2.09 3.87
N CYS A 28 1.48 -1.39 4.93
CA CYS A 28 0.91 -1.51 6.28
C CYS A 28 -0.58 -1.10 6.33
N THR A 29 -0.99 -0.16 5.47
CA THR A 29 -2.34 0.41 5.42
C THR A 29 -2.71 0.82 4.01
N LEU A 30 -4.01 0.98 3.75
CA LEU A 30 -4.53 1.57 2.51
C LEU A 30 -4.02 3.00 2.28
N ALA A 31 -3.79 3.76 3.36
CA ALA A 31 -3.21 5.10 3.28
C ALA A 31 -1.80 5.07 2.65
N CYS A 32 -0.95 4.13 3.08
CA CYS A 32 0.38 3.96 2.48
C CYS A 32 0.32 3.52 1.02
N LEU A 33 -0.66 2.68 0.66
CA LEU A 33 -0.91 2.31 -0.73
C LEU A 33 -1.35 3.52 -1.56
N ALA A 34 -2.25 4.36 -1.04
CA ALA A 34 -2.70 5.59 -1.69
C ALA A 34 -1.55 6.58 -1.86
N THR A 35 -0.72 6.80 -0.84
CA THR A 35 0.47 7.66 -0.96
C THR A 35 1.46 7.14 -2.00
N ALA A 36 1.63 5.82 -2.11
CA ALA A 36 2.47 5.21 -3.13
C ALA A 36 1.87 5.37 -4.54
N GLN A 37 0.56 5.20 -4.69
CA GLN A 37 -0.20 5.40 -5.95
C GLN A 37 -0.23 6.87 -6.40
N GLU A 38 -0.45 7.81 -5.48
CA GLU A 38 -0.49 9.25 -5.76
C GLU A 38 0.84 9.77 -6.32
N LYS A 39 1.97 9.16 -5.90
CA LYS A 39 3.29 9.48 -6.48
C LYS A 39 3.40 9.10 -7.98
N PHE A 40 2.59 8.17 -8.48
CA PHE A 40 2.53 7.86 -9.90
C PHE A 40 1.65 8.83 -10.68
N GLU A 41 0.56 9.32 -10.09
CA GLU A 41 -0.44 10.13 -10.78
C GLU A 41 0.01 11.59 -11.05
N ARG A 42 0.99 12.10 -10.27
CA ARG A 42 1.63 13.40 -10.54
C ARG A 42 2.41 13.47 -11.86
N ARG A 43 2.60 12.36 -12.59
CA ARG A 43 3.15 12.36 -13.97
C ARG A 43 2.08 12.36 -15.08
N GLY A 44 0.83 12.65 -14.75
CA GLY A 44 -0.14 13.13 -15.73
C GLY A 44 -1.39 12.27 -15.84
N ARG A 45 -2.33 12.46 -14.91
CA ARG A 45 -3.76 12.57 -15.21
C ARG A 45 -4.47 13.10 -13.97
N THR A 46 -5.07 14.29 -14.06
CA THR A 46 -5.96 14.82 -13.04
C THR A 46 -7.12 13.84 -12.83
N PHE A 47 -7.22 13.21 -11.65
CA PHE A 47 -8.42 12.48 -11.29
C PHE A 47 -9.48 13.48 -10.75
N PRO A 48 -10.74 13.40 -11.20
CA PRO A 48 -11.75 14.37 -10.81
C PRO A 48 -12.04 14.21 -9.32
N SER A 49 -12.02 15.35 -8.63
CA SER A 49 -12.59 15.55 -7.31
C SER A 49 -13.97 14.90 -7.26
N PHE A 50 -14.10 13.82 -6.50
CA PHE A 50 -15.41 13.36 -6.04
C PHE A 50 -15.86 14.32 -4.93
N SER A 51 -16.76 15.22 -5.31
CA SER A 51 -17.53 16.10 -4.42
C SER A 51 -18.40 15.30 -3.46
#